data_AF-A0A2V8CVI4-F1
#
_entry.id   AF-A0A2V8CVI4-F1
#
_cell.length_a   1.000
_cell.length_b   1.000
_cell.length_c   1.000
_cell.angle_alpha   90.00
_cell.angle_beta   90.00
_cell.angle_gamma   90.00
#
_symmetry.space_group_name_H-M   'P 1'
#
loop_
_entity.id
_entity.type
_entity.pdbx_description
1 polymer ?
#
loop_
_entity_poly.entity_id
_entity_poly.type
_entity_poly.pdbx_seq_one_letter_code
_entity_poly.pdbx_strand_id
1 'polypeptide(L)'
;MAMEDAVALRDALSEMSATDDRVNFEPLASQQVGPAHVARGHVASGRKASEHVASGLPSGHVESSDPVASGFSRTSVGAHTIAAALRAYEQRRRPQVESLQRAAQASLQWFEDTERYVSLEPIQFTFSLLTRSLRITHEDLRARDAQFLARIDDWVAAKAQQQVGERAVRRPATEIPVPPAPAVAVPPPMFTAFRLRDLVLTNRIVVSPMCQYVADDGTIGDWHLVHLGSRAIGGAGLVMAEMTDVSREGRISPWCAGLYQPSHAVAWQRVVDFVHRDTDAAIGIQLGHAGRKGATQRLWEGDNEPLPEGGWPLVSASAIPYFPGRSAVPREMTRTDMLAVTSDFARATALAHAAGFDLIEIHMAHGYLLASFIS
;
A
#
# COMPACT_ATOMS: atom_id res chain seq x y z
N MET A 1 38.98 42.79 14.47
CA MET A 1 37.59 42.95 14.00
C MET A 1 36.66 41.86 14.59
N ALA A 2 36.89 41.45 15.85
CA ALA A 2 36.14 40.35 16.50
C ALA A 2 35.78 40.68 17.97
N MET A 3 35.97 41.94 18.40
CA MET A 3 35.70 42.38 19.78
C MET A 3 34.55 43.39 19.85
N GLU A 4 34.18 44.04 18.74
CA GLU A 4 33.02 44.95 18.67
C GLU A 4 31.68 44.21 18.55
N ASP A 5 31.66 43.05 17.88
CA ASP A 5 30.44 42.23 17.72
C ASP A 5 30.00 41.53 19.03
N ALA A 6 30.94 41.29 19.96
CA ALA A 6 30.65 40.68 21.25
C ALA A 6 30.02 41.67 22.25
N VAL A 7 30.28 42.97 22.10
CA VAL A 7 29.70 44.03 22.94
C VAL A 7 28.26 44.32 22.49
N ALA A 8 28.00 44.36 21.18
CA ALA A 8 26.65 44.55 20.63
C ALA A 8 25.68 43.41 21.01
N LEU A 9 26.18 42.17 21.09
CA LEU A 9 25.39 41.01 21.50
C LEU A 9 25.08 41.01 23.01
N ARG A 10 25.98 41.56 23.85
CA ARG A 10 25.77 41.67 25.30
C ARG A 10 24.69 42.70 25.63
N ASP A 11 24.71 43.83 24.93
CA ASP A 11 23.79 44.95 25.20
C ASP A 11 22.36 44.63 24.74
N ALA A 12 22.21 43.90 23.62
CA ALA A 12 20.91 43.41 23.15
C ALA A 12 20.25 42.38 24.09
N LEU A 13 21.05 41.58 24.81
CA LEU A 13 20.55 40.59 25.75
C LEU A 13 20.15 41.19 27.11
N SER A 14 20.73 42.34 27.48
CA SER A 14 20.34 43.08 28.69
C SER A 14 19.00 43.81 28.54
N GLU A 15 18.63 44.25 27.33
CA GLU A 15 17.32 44.87 27.06
C GLU A 15 16.17 43.86 27.07
N MET A 16 16.42 42.59 26.71
CA MET A 16 15.40 41.53 26.69
C MET A 16 15.03 40.98 28.09
N SER A 17 15.82 41.28 29.13
CA SER A 17 15.56 40.84 30.51
C SER A 17 14.60 41.75 31.28
N ALA A 18 14.13 42.86 30.69
CA ALA A 18 13.38 43.90 31.38
C ALA A 18 11.85 43.87 31.17
N THR A 19 11.31 42.86 30.50
CA THR A 19 9.86 42.72 30.28
C THR A 19 9.34 41.43 30.89
N ASP A 20 8.79 41.57 32.10
CA ASP A 20 8.08 40.55 32.87
C ASP A 20 6.68 40.40 32.29
N ASP A 21 6.42 39.31 31.57
CA ASP A 21 5.06 38.86 31.29
C ASP A 21 4.99 37.33 31.42
N ARG A 22 4.45 36.90 32.56
CA ARG A 22 4.11 35.51 32.88
C ARG A 22 2.81 35.13 32.19
N VAL A 23 2.80 34.01 31.46
CA VAL A 23 1.55 33.37 31.01
C VAL A 23 1.46 31.95 31.59
N ASN A 24 0.41 31.73 32.38
CA ASN A 24 0.02 30.45 32.97
C ASN A 24 -0.40 29.42 31.90
N PHE A 25 -0.06 28.15 32.13
CA PHE A 25 -0.54 27.02 31.35
C PHE A 25 -1.79 26.39 32.01
N GLU A 26 -2.88 26.28 31.24
CA GLU A 26 -3.93 25.27 31.43
C GLU A 26 -3.96 24.36 30.18
N PRO A 27 -4.31 23.07 30.32
CA PRO A 27 -4.03 22.06 29.30
C PRO A 27 -5.22 21.83 28.37
N LEU A 28 -4.96 21.72 27.05
CA LEU A 28 -5.92 21.13 26.13
C LEU A 28 -5.25 20.14 25.17
N ALA A 29 -5.91 19.00 25.08
CA ALA A 29 -5.63 17.88 24.20
C ALA A 29 -5.80 18.25 22.72
N SER A 30 -5.16 17.43 21.87
CA SER A 30 -5.32 17.32 20.43
C SER A 30 -4.90 18.54 19.57
N GLN A 31 -3.63 18.58 19.17
CA GLN A 31 -3.21 18.84 17.79
C GLN A 31 -1.70 18.59 17.60
N GLN A 32 -1.41 17.85 16.51
CA GLN A 32 -0.20 17.84 15.67
C GLN A 32 1.18 18.10 16.30
N VAL A 33 2.02 17.06 16.23
CA VAL A 33 3.39 17.02 16.76
C VAL A 33 4.40 17.70 15.83
N GLY A 34 5.14 18.65 16.41
CA GLY A 34 6.54 18.97 16.13
C GLY A 34 6.97 20.27 16.83
N PRO A 35 8.25 20.50 17.20
CA PRO A 35 9.39 19.60 17.31
C PRO A 35 9.91 19.44 18.76
N ALA A 36 10.49 18.29 19.10
CA ALA A 36 11.11 18.05 20.41
C ALA A 36 12.57 18.53 20.44
N HIS A 37 12.90 19.26 21.51
CA HIS A 37 14.26 19.64 21.88
C HIS A 37 15.10 18.43 22.32
N VAL A 38 16.41 18.59 22.07
CA VAL A 38 17.52 17.66 22.28
C VAL A 38 17.62 17.13 23.71
N ALA A 39 17.57 15.81 23.87
CA ALA A 39 18.10 15.10 25.04
C ALA A 39 19.44 14.45 24.68
N ARG A 40 20.49 14.77 25.45
CA ARG A 40 21.82 14.17 25.36
C ARG A 40 21.76 12.70 25.76
N GLY A 41 22.05 11.80 24.83
CA GLY A 41 22.33 10.39 25.10
C GLY A 41 23.59 9.95 24.36
N HIS A 42 24.59 9.50 25.11
CA HIS A 42 25.80 8.87 24.56
C HIS A 42 25.42 7.53 23.91
N VAL A 43 25.70 7.38 22.61
CA VAL A 43 25.72 6.06 21.95
C VAL A 43 27.02 5.94 21.17
N ALA A 44 27.78 4.91 21.51
CA ALA A 44 29.06 4.57 20.92
C ALA A 44 28.90 4.18 19.44
N SER A 45 29.55 4.94 18.57
CA SER A 45 29.69 4.63 17.14
C SER A 45 30.81 3.61 16.94
N GLY A 46 30.46 2.35 16.69
CA GLY A 46 31.37 1.39 16.07
C GLY A 46 31.55 1.72 14.59
N ARG A 47 32.71 2.30 14.23
CA ARG A 47 33.10 2.51 12.83
C ARG A 47 33.38 1.16 12.16
N LYS A 48 32.72 0.87 11.04
CA LYS A 48 33.26 -0.08 10.04
C LYS A 48 34.22 0.70 9.15
N ALA A 49 35.45 0.21 9.05
CA ALA A 49 36.45 0.68 8.11
C ALA A 49 36.07 0.21 6.70
N SER A 50 36.08 1.13 5.73
CA SER A 50 36.17 0.81 4.32
C SER A 50 37.37 1.58 3.76
N GLU A 51 38.42 0.84 3.42
CA GLU A 51 39.58 1.34 2.71
C GLU A 51 39.17 1.77 1.29
N HIS A 52 39.48 3.02 0.95
CA HIS A 52 39.46 3.52 -0.41
C HIS A 52 40.80 3.18 -1.08
N VAL A 53 40.75 2.36 -2.14
CA VAL A 53 41.78 2.41 -3.19
C VAL A 53 41.31 3.44 -4.22
N ALA A 54 41.97 4.59 -4.21
CA ALA A 54 41.74 5.69 -5.13
C ALA A 54 42.74 5.64 -6.29
N SER A 55 42.24 5.76 -7.52
CA SER A 55 43.04 6.15 -8.68
C SER A 55 42.35 7.32 -9.40
N GLY A 56 43.04 8.48 -9.44
CA GLY A 56 42.82 9.54 -10.42
C GLY A 56 41.99 10.75 -9.97
N LEU A 57 42.65 11.78 -9.43
CA LEU A 57 42.18 13.18 -9.45
C LEU A 57 42.75 13.87 -10.71
N PRO A 58 42.13 14.99 -11.16
CA PRO A 58 42.69 16.27 -10.75
C PRO A 58 41.66 17.30 -10.27
N SER A 59 42.04 17.93 -9.15
CA SER A 59 41.85 19.33 -8.73
C SER A 59 40.47 19.99 -8.73
N GLY A 60 40.08 20.42 -7.51
CA GLY A 60 39.58 21.79 -7.30
C GLY A 60 38.17 21.92 -6.75
N HIS A 61 38.00 21.76 -5.43
CA HIS A 61 37.36 22.73 -4.53
C HIS A 61 37.17 22.07 -3.15
N VAL A 62 37.73 22.71 -2.11
CA VAL A 62 37.46 22.38 -0.72
C VAL A 62 36.04 22.87 -0.42
N GLU A 63 35.04 21.99 -0.50
CA GLU A 63 33.72 22.27 0.06
C GLU A 63 33.84 22.25 1.58
N SER A 64 33.51 23.39 2.19
CA SER A 64 33.44 23.54 3.63
C SER A 64 32.38 22.60 4.21
N SER A 65 32.76 21.97 5.31
CA SER A 65 32.07 20.92 6.03
C SER A 65 30.88 21.43 6.84
N ASP A 66 29.86 22.01 6.19
CA ASP A 66 28.57 22.21 6.85
C ASP A 66 27.38 22.20 5.85
N PRO A 67 26.72 21.05 5.63
CA PRO A 67 25.62 20.93 4.65
C PRO A 67 24.37 21.73 5.05
N VAL A 68 24.30 22.24 6.28
CA VAL A 68 23.20 23.08 6.77
C VAL A 68 23.37 24.52 6.29
N ALA A 69 24.56 25.10 6.42
CA ALA A 69 24.86 26.47 6.01
C ALA A 69 24.82 26.66 4.48
N SER A 70 25.37 25.70 3.73
CA SER A 70 25.36 25.70 2.26
C SER A 70 23.95 25.62 1.67
N GLY A 71 23.06 24.83 2.30
CA GLY A 71 21.65 24.78 1.92
C GLY A 71 20.97 26.13 2.11
N PHE A 72 21.10 26.72 3.30
CA PHE A 72 20.41 27.96 3.67
C PHE A 72 20.70 29.12 2.70
N SER A 73 21.97 29.31 2.32
CA SER A 73 22.42 30.37 1.41
C SER A 73 21.88 30.23 -0.03
N ARG A 74 21.69 29.00 -0.53
CA ARG A 74 21.08 28.76 -1.86
C ARG A 74 19.55 28.82 -1.83
N THR A 75 18.94 28.62 -0.66
CA THR A 75 17.48 28.61 -0.49
C THR A 75 16.85 29.98 -0.29
N SER A 76 17.65 30.99 0.07
CA SER A 76 17.21 32.36 0.39
C SER A 76 17.21 33.33 -0.79
N VAL A 77 17.65 32.89 -1.98
CA VAL A 77 17.62 33.70 -3.20
C VAL A 77 16.17 34.03 -3.55
N GLY A 78 15.73 35.26 -3.25
CA GLY A 78 14.37 35.76 -3.47
C GLY A 78 13.46 35.83 -2.24
N ALA A 79 13.91 35.41 -1.05
CA ALA A 79 13.12 35.54 0.17
C ALA A 79 13.38 36.90 0.85
N HIS A 80 12.39 37.78 0.85
CA HIS A 80 12.52 39.14 1.42
C HIS A 80 12.40 39.20 2.96
N THR A 81 12.13 38.08 3.61
CA THR A 81 12.03 37.98 5.08
C THR A 81 12.63 36.67 5.58
N ILE A 82 13.10 36.66 6.84
CA ILE A 82 13.60 35.45 7.52
C ILE A 82 12.51 34.36 7.54
N ALA A 83 11.25 34.72 7.79
CA ALA A 83 10.14 33.78 7.80
C ALA A 83 9.91 33.12 6.42
N ALA A 84 10.05 33.87 5.33
CA ALA A 84 9.97 33.33 3.98
C ALA A 84 11.16 32.41 3.66
N ALA A 85 12.37 32.76 4.10
CA ALA A 85 13.56 31.93 3.93
C ALA A 85 13.45 30.60 4.69
N LEU A 86 12.95 30.62 5.94
CA LEU A 86 12.71 29.42 6.74
C LEU A 86 11.66 28.49 6.10
N ARG A 87 10.54 29.05 5.61
CA ARG A 87 9.53 28.25 4.88
C ARG A 87 10.08 27.62 3.62
N ALA A 88 10.87 28.37 2.83
CA ALA A 88 11.48 27.84 1.61
C ALA A 88 12.56 26.78 1.91
N TYR A 89 13.33 26.95 2.97
CA TYR A 89 14.27 25.94 3.46
C TYR A 89 13.54 24.66 3.88
N GLU A 90 12.48 24.81 4.68
CA GLU A 90 11.67 23.69 5.16
C GLU A 90 11.00 22.94 4.01
N GLN A 91 10.29 23.62 3.10
CA GLN A 91 9.63 22.97 1.95
C GLN A 91 10.61 22.14 1.11
N ARG A 92 11.85 22.59 0.98
CA ARG A 92 12.89 21.89 0.21
C ARG A 92 13.47 20.69 0.96
N ARG A 93 13.68 20.81 2.28
CA ARG A 93 14.31 19.76 3.09
C ARG A 93 13.32 18.72 3.61
N ARG A 94 12.08 19.12 3.87
CA ARG A 94 11.05 18.30 4.50
C ARG A 94 10.86 16.95 3.79
N PRO A 95 10.75 16.84 2.45
CA PRO A 95 10.61 15.53 1.79
C PRO A 95 11.78 14.57 2.06
N GLN A 96 13.01 15.09 2.12
CA GLN A 96 14.21 14.29 2.39
C GLN A 96 14.25 13.83 3.85
N VAL A 97 13.93 14.74 4.78
CA VAL A 97 13.86 14.45 6.22
C VAL A 97 12.76 13.42 6.50
N GLU A 98 11.56 13.61 5.96
CA GLU A 98 10.45 12.66 6.09
C GLU A 98 10.81 11.29 5.50
N SER A 99 11.50 11.25 4.36
CA SER A 99 11.99 9.99 3.77
C SER A 99 12.97 9.26 4.70
N LEU A 100 13.91 9.98 5.31
CA LEU A 100 14.84 9.42 6.30
C LEU A 100 14.12 8.95 7.55
N GLN A 101 13.19 9.73 8.08
CA GLN A 101 12.38 9.38 9.24
C GLN A 101 11.53 8.14 8.98
N ARG A 102 10.88 8.03 7.82
CA ARG A 102 10.13 6.82 7.42
C ARG A 102 11.02 5.58 7.37
N ALA A 103 12.22 5.68 6.80
CA ALA A 103 13.16 4.55 6.75
C ALA A 103 13.68 4.16 8.15
N ALA A 104 13.91 5.14 9.02
CA ALA A 104 14.28 4.91 10.42
C ALA A 104 13.14 4.24 11.19
N GLN A 105 11.90 4.69 10.99
CA GLN A 105 10.71 4.10 11.61
C GLN A 105 10.51 2.64 11.17
N ALA A 106 10.64 2.35 9.87
CA ALA A 106 10.56 0.98 9.36
C ALA A 106 11.65 0.07 9.98
N SER A 107 12.85 0.61 10.20
CA SER A 107 13.93 -0.13 10.85
C SER A 107 13.65 -0.35 12.34
N LEU A 108 13.15 0.67 13.05
CA LEU A 108 12.77 0.58 14.45
C LEU A 108 11.71 -0.50 14.64
N GLN A 109 10.62 -0.43 13.87
CA GLN A 109 9.53 -1.40 13.89
C GLN A 109 10.04 -2.82 13.61
N TRP A 110 10.90 -3.01 12.61
CA TRP A 110 11.47 -4.33 12.32
C TRP A 110 12.21 -4.91 13.54
N PHE A 111 12.99 -4.10 14.26
CA PHE A 111 13.72 -4.55 15.45
C PHE A 111 12.80 -4.77 16.66
N GLU A 112 11.79 -3.92 16.86
CA GLU A 112 10.79 -4.10 17.92
C GLU A 112 9.94 -5.35 17.68
N ASP A 113 9.61 -5.65 16.42
CA ASP A 113 8.87 -6.84 15.99
C ASP A 113 9.79 -8.01 15.56
N THR A 114 11.04 -8.09 16.06
CA THR A 114 12.01 -9.12 15.62
C THR A 114 11.46 -10.54 15.76
N GLU A 115 10.63 -10.79 16.79
CA GLU A 115 9.98 -12.07 17.05
C GLU A 115 9.16 -12.60 15.87
N ARG A 116 8.65 -11.73 14.99
CA ARG A 116 7.93 -12.15 13.78
C ARG A 116 8.83 -12.82 12.75
N TYR A 117 10.14 -12.56 12.83
CA TYR A 117 11.11 -13.00 11.83
C TYR A 117 11.99 -14.16 12.31
N VAL A 118 11.95 -14.55 13.59
CA VAL A 118 12.84 -15.60 14.13
C VAL A 118 12.58 -16.99 13.55
N SER A 119 11.40 -17.21 12.96
CA SER A 119 11.03 -18.46 12.29
C SER A 119 11.48 -18.54 10.83
N LEU A 120 12.00 -17.44 10.27
CA LEU A 120 12.47 -17.42 8.88
C LEU A 120 13.75 -18.25 8.74
N GLU A 121 13.92 -18.88 7.58
CA GLU A 121 15.18 -19.52 7.25
C GLU A 121 16.33 -18.49 7.21
N PRO A 122 17.56 -18.85 7.60
CA PRO A 122 18.66 -17.88 7.73
C PRO A 122 18.88 -17.00 6.49
N ILE A 123 18.71 -17.57 5.30
CA ILE A 123 18.86 -16.84 4.04
C ILE A 123 17.74 -15.80 3.84
N GLN A 124 16.50 -16.15 4.16
CA GLN A 124 15.33 -15.27 4.10
C GLN A 124 15.38 -14.19 5.17
N PHE A 125 15.78 -14.56 6.40
CA PHE A 125 15.99 -13.62 7.50
C PHE A 125 17.05 -12.57 7.13
N THR A 126 18.17 -13.01 6.56
CA THR A 126 19.26 -12.12 6.14
C THR A 126 18.78 -11.14 5.08
N PHE A 127 18.05 -11.62 4.06
CA PHE A 127 17.47 -10.75 3.04
C PHE A 127 16.48 -9.74 3.65
N SER A 128 15.53 -10.20 4.47
CA SER A 128 14.57 -9.34 5.18
C SER A 128 15.27 -8.26 6.01
N LEU A 129 16.29 -8.63 6.78
CA LEU A 129 17.08 -7.71 7.58
C LEU A 129 17.77 -6.64 6.72
N LEU A 130 18.39 -7.05 5.60
CA LEU A 130 19.10 -6.13 4.70
C LEU A 130 18.13 -5.17 3.98
N THR A 131 16.95 -5.65 3.59
CA THR A 131 15.98 -4.86 2.81
C THR A 131 14.92 -4.16 3.66
N ARG A 132 14.91 -4.33 4.99
CA ARG A 132 13.85 -3.83 5.90
C ARG A 132 13.48 -2.35 5.73
N SER A 133 14.48 -1.51 5.44
CA SER A 133 14.31 -0.05 5.34
C SER A 133 13.81 0.40 3.97
N LEU A 134 13.71 -0.52 3.01
CA LEU A 134 13.44 -0.28 1.58
C LEU A 134 14.45 0.65 0.88
N ARG A 135 15.51 1.11 1.58
CA ARG A 135 16.63 1.87 0.99
C ARG A 135 17.65 0.96 0.30
N ILE A 136 17.62 -0.32 0.62
CA ILE A 136 18.35 -1.37 -0.08
C ILE A 136 17.27 -2.25 -0.72
N THR A 137 17.08 -2.07 -2.02
CA THR A 137 16.20 -2.88 -2.85
C THR A 137 16.85 -4.19 -3.31
N HIS A 138 16.10 -5.04 -4.01
CA HIS A 138 16.64 -6.24 -4.68
C HIS A 138 17.73 -5.85 -5.71
N GLU A 139 17.49 -4.80 -6.50
CA GLU A 139 18.46 -4.28 -7.48
C GLU A 139 19.71 -3.70 -6.82
N ASP A 140 19.51 -2.95 -5.74
CA ASP A 140 20.58 -2.42 -4.91
C ASP A 140 21.51 -3.52 -4.37
N LEU A 141 20.93 -4.67 -3.99
CA LEU A 141 21.71 -5.83 -3.56
C LEU A 141 22.50 -6.44 -4.71
N ARG A 142 21.99 -6.43 -5.94
CA ARG A 142 22.73 -6.94 -7.10
C ARG A 142 24.04 -6.20 -7.29
N ALA A 143 24.01 -4.86 -7.16
CA ALA A 143 25.20 -4.02 -7.29
C ALA A 143 26.18 -4.18 -6.11
N ARG A 144 25.69 -4.58 -4.92
CA ARG A 144 26.50 -4.70 -3.69
C ARG A 144 27.07 -6.10 -3.50
N ASP A 145 26.29 -7.14 -3.79
CA ASP A 145 26.64 -8.55 -3.66
C ASP A 145 25.77 -9.42 -4.60
N ALA A 146 26.20 -9.50 -5.86
CA ALA A 146 25.50 -10.28 -6.89
C ALA A 146 25.44 -11.79 -6.55
N GLN A 147 26.44 -12.32 -5.84
CA GLN A 147 26.46 -13.75 -5.48
C GLN A 147 25.42 -14.06 -4.40
N PHE A 148 25.29 -13.19 -3.39
CA PHE A 148 24.23 -13.32 -2.39
C PHE A 148 22.84 -13.23 -3.01
N LEU A 149 22.63 -12.26 -3.92
CA LEU A 149 21.34 -12.13 -4.61
C LEU A 149 21.00 -13.36 -5.46
N ALA A 150 21.98 -13.91 -6.19
CA ALA A 150 21.78 -15.14 -6.96
C ALA A 150 21.34 -16.31 -6.05
N ARG A 151 21.98 -16.47 -4.87
CA ARG A 151 21.55 -17.49 -3.89
C ARG A 151 20.13 -17.27 -3.38
N ILE A 152 19.71 -16.01 -3.22
CA ILE A 152 18.32 -15.69 -2.84
C ILE A 152 17.35 -16.08 -3.95
N ASP A 153 17.65 -15.69 -5.19
CA ASP A 153 16.79 -15.99 -6.34
C ASP A 153 16.67 -17.51 -6.55
N ASP A 154 17.78 -18.24 -6.46
CA ASP A 154 17.82 -19.71 -6.49
C ASP A 154 16.97 -20.33 -5.36
N TRP A 155 17.10 -19.81 -4.13
CA TRP A 155 16.34 -20.29 -2.98
C TRP A 155 14.84 -20.05 -3.16
N VAL A 156 14.42 -18.87 -3.63
CA VAL A 156 13.00 -18.58 -3.88
C VAL A 156 12.43 -19.50 -4.96
N ALA A 157 13.17 -19.70 -6.05
CA ALA A 157 12.73 -20.58 -7.12
C ALA A 157 12.64 -22.04 -6.69
N ALA A 158 13.62 -22.53 -5.91
CA ALA A 158 13.58 -23.88 -5.35
C ALA A 158 12.39 -24.07 -4.39
N LYS A 159 12.10 -23.08 -3.54
CA LYS A 159 10.91 -23.09 -2.67
C LYS A 159 9.61 -23.09 -3.46
N ALA A 160 9.52 -22.26 -4.50
CA ALA A 160 8.36 -22.24 -5.38
C ALA A 160 8.16 -23.61 -6.06
N GLN A 161 9.22 -24.20 -6.60
CA GLN A 161 9.19 -25.54 -7.21
C GLN A 161 8.76 -26.62 -6.21
N GLN A 162 9.28 -26.57 -4.98
CA GLN A 162 8.88 -27.49 -3.92
C GLN A 162 7.39 -27.35 -3.55
N GLN A 163 6.87 -26.12 -3.54
CA GLN A 163 5.47 -25.84 -3.23
C GLN A 163 4.52 -26.37 -4.30
N VAL A 164 4.84 -26.19 -5.59
CA VAL A 164 3.96 -26.60 -6.70
C VAL A 164 4.14 -28.07 -7.10
N GLY A 165 5.35 -28.62 -6.98
CA GLY A 165 5.71 -29.96 -7.46
C GLY A 165 5.96 -30.00 -8.98
N GLU A 166 6.16 -31.18 -9.56
CA GLU A 166 6.33 -31.34 -11.03
C GLU A 166 5.05 -31.03 -11.83
N ARG A 167 3.88 -31.16 -11.18
CA ARG A 167 2.57 -30.75 -11.70
C ARG A 167 2.28 -29.31 -11.29
N ALA A 168 2.41 -28.36 -12.21
CA ALA A 168 1.44 -27.27 -12.39
C ALA A 168 2.09 -26.02 -13.01
N VAL A 169 2.27 -26.07 -14.31
CA VAL A 169 1.82 -24.94 -15.12
C VAL A 169 0.79 -25.57 -16.06
N ARG A 170 -0.48 -25.17 -15.97
CA ARG A 170 -1.40 -25.41 -17.08
C ARG A 170 -0.75 -24.69 -18.25
N ARG A 171 -0.07 -25.41 -19.15
CA ARG A 171 0.34 -24.83 -20.42
C ARG A 171 -0.92 -24.87 -21.28
N PRO A 172 -1.41 -23.74 -21.80
CA PRO A 172 -2.38 -23.77 -22.86
C PRO A 172 -1.74 -24.52 -24.03
N ALA A 173 -2.55 -25.23 -24.81
CA ALA A 173 -2.13 -25.76 -26.09
C ALA A 173 -1.97 -24.62 -27.10
N THR A 174 -1.09 -23.65 -26.85
CA THR A 174 -0.63 -22.74 -27.89
C THR A 174 0.54 -23.41 -28.61
N GLU A 175 0.28 -23.87 -29.83
CA GLU A 175 1.24 -24.49 -30.75
C GLU A 175 2.37 -23.56 -31.20
N ILE A 176 2.59 -22.42 -30.54
CA ILE A 176 3.68 -21.51 -30.87
C ILE A 176 4.95 -22.08 -30.21
N PRO A 177 5.95 -22.55 -30.99
CA PRO A 177 7.19 -23.05 -30.43
C PRO A 177 7.95 -21.85 -29.85
N VAL A 178 7.95 -21.74 -28.52
CA VAL A 178 8.92 -20.88 -27.84
C VAL A 178 10.29 -21.55 -28.06
N PRO A 179 11.27 -20.86 -28.67
CA PRO A 179 12.60 -21.43 -28.86
C PRO A 179 13.16 -21.89 -27.51
N PRO A 180 13.95 -22.97 -27.46
CA PRO A 180 14.53 -23.45 -26.22
C PRO A 180 15.33 -22.31 -25.59
N ALA A 181 14.84 -21.80 -24.46
CA ALA A 181 15.54 -20.78 -23.72
C ALA A 181 16.94 -21.32 -23.37
N PRO A 182 18.00 -20.51 -23.49
CA PRO A 182 19.31 -20.88 -22.95
C PRO A 182 19.14 -21.28 -21.47
N ALA A 183 19.89 -22.31 -21.03
CA ALA A 183 19.87 -22.92 -19.70
C ALA A 183 19.13 -22.04 -18.66
N VAL A 184 17.88 -22.41 -18.37
CA VAL A 184 16.84 -21.54 -17.78
C VAL A 184 17.43 -20.70 -16.65
N ALA A 185 17.68 -19.41 -16.94
CA ALA A 185 18.01 -18.44 -15.92
C ALA A 185 16.88 -18.47 -14.88
N VAL A 186 17.23 -18.59 -13.61
CA VAL A 186 16.25 -18.61 -12.53
C VAL A 186 15.36 -17.37 -12.67
N PRO A 187 14.03 -17.54 -12.81
CA PRO A 187 13.16 -16.40 -13.04
C PRO A 187 13.21 -15.47 -11.82
N PRO A 188 13.11 -14.14 -12.01
CA PRO A 188 13.02 -13.22 -10.88
C PRO A 188 11.94 -13.68 -9.89
N PRO A 189 12.11 -13.48 -8.57
CA PRO A 189 11.18 -13.97 -7.54
C PRO A 189 9.69 -13.70 -7.83
N MET A 190 9.36 -12.55 -8.43
CA MET A 190 7.98 -12.19 -8.80
C MET A 190 7.35 -13.10 -9.87
N PHE A 191 8.16 -13.74 -10.73
CA PHE A 191 7.72 -14.65 -11.79
C PHE A 191 7.78 -16.13 -11.37
N THR A 192 8.14 -16.43 -10.12
CA THR A 192 8.04 -17.79 -9.59
C THR A 192 6.59 -18.15 -9.30
N ALA A 193 6.20 -19.40 -9.55
CA ALA A 193 4.87 -19.89 -9.24
C ALA A 193 4.57 -19.84 -7.72
N PHE A 194 3.29 -19.85 -7.37
CA PHE A 194 2.85 -19.84 -5.98
C PHE A 194 1.64 -20.76 -5.79
N ARG A 195 1.69 -21.63 -4.78
CA ARG A 195 0.55 -22.48 -4.40
C ARG A 195 -0.17 -21.89 -3.19
N LEU A 196 -1.48 -21.67 -3.33
CA LEU A 196 -2.39 -21.32 -2.25
C LEU A 196 -3.44 -22.43 -2.11
N ARG A 197 -3.28 -23.29 -1.09
CA ARG A 197 -4.05 -24.54 -0.98
C ARG A 197 -3.90 -25.35 -2.28
N ASP A 198 -5.01 -25.65 -2.96
CA ASP A 198 -5.00 -26.40 -4.22
C ASP A 198 -4.81 -25.51 -5.45
N LEU A 199 -4.97 -24.20 -5.32
CA LEU A 199 -4.79 -23.24 -6.41
C LEU A 199 -3.30 -22.99 -6.66
N VAL A 200 -2.87 -23.15 -7.91
CA VAL A 200 -1.50 -22.81 -8.34
C VAL A 200 -1.56 -21.60 -9.27
N LEU A 201 -0.87 -20.54 -8.89
CA LEU A 201 -0.66 -19.34 -9.69
C LEU A 201 0.65 -19.45 -10.46
N THR A 202 0.63 -19.06 -11.72
CA THR A 202 1.80 -19.13 -12.62
C THR A 202 2.91 -18.14 -12.25
N ASN A 203 2.56 -17.07 -11.54
CA ASN A 203 3.48 -16.09 -10.99
C ASN A 203 2.84 -15.38 -9.77
N ARG A 204 3.57 -14.44 -9.17
CA ARG A 204 3.15 -13.70 -7.96
C ARG A 204 2.52 -12.34 -8.26
N ILE A 205 2.14 -12.08 -9.51
CA ILE A 205 1.50 -10.83 -9.92
C ILE A 205 -0.01 -10.99 -9.77
N VAL A 206 -0.59 -10.17 -8.91
CA VAL A 206 -2.04 -10.14 -8.66
C VAL A 206 -2.59 -8.78 -9.08
N VAL A 207 -3.62 -8.79 -9.91
CA VAL A 207 -4.40 -7.58 -10.19
C VAL A 207 -5.43 -7.42 -9.07
N SER A 208 -5.36 -6.29 -8.36
CA SER A 208 -6.23 -5.97 -7.24
C SER A 208 -7.69 -5.74 -7.66
N PRO A 209 -8.66 -5.97 -6.74
CA PRO A 209 -10.06 -5.68 -6.99
C PRO A 209 -10.26 -4.16 -7.10
N MET A 210 -10.70 -3.68 -8.26
CA MET A 210 -10.88 -2.25 -8.55
C MET A 210 -12.27 -1.98 -9.11
N CYS A 211 -13.12 -1.28 -8.36
CA CYS A 211 -14.49 -0.97 -8.79
C CYS A 211 -14.53 -0.22 -10.12
N GLN A 212 -15.39 -0.68 -11.03
CA GLN A 212 -15.53 -0.08 -12.36
C GLN A 212 -16.72 0.88 -12.45
N TYR A 213 -17.72 0.76 -11.56
CA TYR A 213 -18.89 1.64 -11.48
C TYR A 213 -19.69 1.74 -12.79
N VAL A 214 -19.81 0.62 -13.50
CA VAL A 214 -20.52 0.52 -14.80
C VAL A 214 -21.48 -0.68 -14.87
N ALA A 215 -21.71 -1.38 -13.77
CA ALA A 215 -22.73 -2.42 -13.73
C ALA A 215 -24.13 -1.79 -13.83
N ASP A 216 -25.07 -2.53 -14.40
CA ASP A 216 -26.48 -2.17 -14.38
C ASP A 216 -27.18 -3.02 -13.33
N ASP A 217 -27.54 -2.38 -12.23
CA ASP A 217 -28.18 -3.01 -11.10
C ASP A 217 -27.46 -4.27 -10.57
N GLY A 218 -26.14 -4.22 -10.53
CA GLY A 218 -25.29 -5.35 -10.13
C GLY A 218 -24.96 -6.33 -11.26
N THR A 219 -25.66 -6.27 -12.39
CA THR A 219 -25.34 -7.08 -13.57
C THR A 219 -24.15 -6.47 -14.32
N ILE A 220 -23.10 -7.26 -14.49
CA ILE A 220 -21.93 -6.86 -15.27
C ILE A 220 -22.19 -6.98 -16.78
N GLY A 221 -21.52 -6.14 -17.56
CA GLY A 221 -21.55 -6.16 -19.04
C GLY A 221 -20.18 -6.32 -19.70
N ASP A 222 -20.13 -6.09 -21.01
CA ASP A 222 -18.94 -6.26 -21.86
C ASP A 222 -17.71 -5.48 -21.39
N TRP A 223 -17.91 -4.35 -20.70
CA TRP A 223 -16.81 -3.61 -20.08
C TRP A 223 -15.96 -4.50 -19.18
N HIS A 224 -16.59 -5.31 -18.31
CA HIS A 224 -15.89 -6.16 -17.35
C HIS A 224 -15.18 -7.30 -18.04
N LEU A 225 -15.77 -7.87 -19.11
CA LEU A 225 -15.14 -8.89 -19.93
C LEU A 225 -13.86 -8.35 -20.58
N VAL A 226 -13.93 -7.19 -21.25
CA VAL A 226 -12.75 -6.57 -21.87
C VAL A 226 -11.74 -6.16 -20.81
N HIS A 227 -12.19 -5.56 -19.70
CA HIS A 227 -11.32 -5.11 -18.63
C HIS A 227 -10.54 -6.27 -18.01
N LEU A 228 -11.23 -7.24 -17.41
CA LEU A 228 -10.61 -8.35 -16.69
C LEU A 228 -9.87 -9.29 -17.65
N GLY A 229 -10.46 -9.55 -18.82
CA GLY A 229 -9.84 -10.36 -19.87
C GLY A 229 -8.50 -9.79 -20.34
N SER A 230 -8.39 -8.47 -20.54
CA SER A 230 -7.11 -7.88 -20.96
C SER A 230 -6.03 -7.97 -19.89
N ARG A 231 -6.38 -7.97 -18.60
CA ARG A 231 -5.43 -8.13 -17.50
C ARG A 231 -4.97 -9.58 -17.37
N ALA A 232 -5.87 -10.52 -17.60
CA ALA A 232 -5.55 -11.95 -17.64
C ALA A 232 -4.61 -12.26 -18.83
N ILE A 233 -4.92 -11.74 -20.03
CA ILE A 233 -4.03 -11.85 -21.21
C ILE A 233 -2.65 -11.22 -20.94
N GLY A 234 -2.60 -10.15 -20.12
CA GLY A 234 -1.36 -9.48 -19.73
C GLY A 234 -0.38 -10.33 -18.92
N GLY A 235 -0.75 -11.54 -18.50
CA GLY A 235 0.13 -12.50 -17.83
C GLY A 235 0.14 -12.40 -16.31
N ALA A 236 -0.85 -11.74 -15.70
CA ALA A 236 -1.03 -11.81 -14.24
C ALA A 236 -1.35 -13.25 -13.80
N GLY A 237 -0.77 -13.70 -12.69
CA GLY A 237 -1.05 -15.03 -12.14
C GLY A 237 -2.46 -15.13 -11.57
N LEU A 238 -3.00 -14.03 -11.02
CA LEU A 238 -4.37 -13.93 -10.51
C LEU A 238 -4.96 -12.56 -10.88
N VAL A 239 -6.19 -12.57 -11.38
CA VAL A 239 -6.99 -11.36 -11.60
C VAL A 239 -8.17 -11.35 -10.63
N MET A 240 -8.27 -10.32 -9.81
CA MET A 240 -9.42 -10.16 -8.91
C MET A 240 -10.49 -9.30 -9.57
N ALA A 241 -11.70 -9.84 -9.68
CA ALA A 241 -12.89 -9.06 -9.96
C ALA A 241 -13.13 -8.04 -8.82
N GLU A 242 -13.75 -6.91 -9.17
CA GLU A 242 -14.01 -5.82 -8.24
C GLU A 242 -14.84 -6.24 -7.02
N MET A 243 -14.91 -5.37 -6.00
CA MET A 243 -15.84 -5.55 -4.89
C MET A 243 -17.24 -5.76 -5.45
N THR A 244 -17.73 -6.98 -5.28
CA THR A 244 -19.00 -7.45 -5.80
C THR A 244 -19.95 -7.59 -4.63
N ASP A 245 -21.00 -6.78 -4.64
CA ASP A 245 -21.86 -6.61 -3.49
C ASP A 245 -22.81 -7.79 -3.28
N VAL A 246 -22.91 -8.25 -2.04
CA VAL A 246 -23.69 -9.46 -1.67
C VAL A 246 -25.20 -9.21 -1.61
N SER A 247 -25.62 -7.95 -1.66
CA SER A 247 -27.01 -7.48 -1.67
C SER A 247 -27.11 -6.15 -2.43
N ARG A 248 -28.32 -5.78 -2.85
CA ARG A 248 -28.58 -4.52 -3.57
C ARG A 248 -28.23 -3.31 -2.68
N GLU A 249 -28.61 -3.37 -1.42
CA GLU A 249 -28.37 -2.32 -0.41
C GLU A 249 -26.93 -2.34 0.10
N GLY A 250 -26.21 -3.43 -0.17
CA GLY A 250 -24.79 -3.57 0.12
C GLY A 250 -23.88 -2.75 -0.79
N ARG A 251 -24.39 -2.20 -1.90
CA ARG A 251 -23.58 -1.49 -2.88
C ARG A 251 -22.96 -0.20 -2.38
N ILE A 252 -21.78 0.13 -2.89
CA ILE A 252 -21.19 1.48 -2.73
C ILE A 252 -22.05 2.49 -3.51
N SER A 253 -22.31 2.19 -4.78
CA SER A 253 -23.12 3.01 -5.69
C SER A 253 -24.04 2.13 -6.55
N PRO A 254 -25.06 2.70 -7.22
CA PRO A 254 -26.00 1.95 -8.07
C PRO A 254 -25.31 1.15 -9.19
N TRP A 255 -24.10 1.55 -9.57
CA TRP A 255 -23.34 0.97 -10.67
C TRP A 255 -22.26 -0.03 -10.23
N CYS A 256 -22.24 -0.40 -8.94
CA CYS A 256 -21.38 -1.48 -8.45
C CYS A 256 -21.88 -2.84 -8.93
N ALA A 257 -20.93 -3.73 -9.22
CA ALA A 257 -21.25 -5.12 -9.54
C ALA A 257 -21.85 -5.83 -8.32
N GLY A 258 -22.74 -6.78 -8.56
CA GLY A 258 -23.44 -7.51 -7.50
C GLY A 258 -23.43 -9.01 -7.73
N LEU A 259 -23.69 -9.76 -6.67
CA LEU A 259 -23.86 -11.22 -6.72
C LEU A 259 -24.98 -11.69 -5.79
N TYR A 260 -26.12 -11.03 -5.92
CA TYR A 260 -27.33 -11.30 -5.14
C TYR A 260 -28.48 -11.91 -5.95
N GLN A 261 -28.32 -12.07 -7.27
CA GLN A 261 -29.30 -12.72 -8.15
C GLN A 261 -28.62 -13.84 -8.96
N PRO A 262 -29.36 -14.90 -9.34
CA PRO A 262 -28.83 -15.94 -10.22
C PRO A 262 -28.35 -15.41 -11.58
N SER A 263 -29.03 -14.40 -12.13
CA SER A 263 -28.64 -13.74 -13.39
C SER A 263 -27.24 -13.12 -13.32
N HIS A 264 -26.83 -12.62 -12.16
CA HIS A 264 -25.50 -12.04 -11.99
C HIS A 264 -24.41 -13.10 -12.11
N ALA A 265 -24.64 -14.30 -11.56
CA ALA A 265 -23.71 -15.42 -11.66
C ALA A 265 -23.51 -15.85 -13.13
N VAL A 266 -24.59 -15.87 -13.92
CA VAL A 266 -24.51 -16.15 -15.37
C VAL A 266 -23.65 -15.12 -16.10
N ALA A 267 -23.80 -13.83 -15.76
CA ALA A 267 -22.99 -12.77 -16.35
C ALA A 267 -21.50 -12.91 -15.99
N TRP A 268 -21.20 -13.25 -14.73
CA TRP A 268 -19.84 -13.53 -14.25
C TRP A 268 -19.22 -14.78 -14.88
N GLN A 269 -19.98 -15.86 -15.06
CA GLN A 269 -19.51 -17.10 -15.68
C GLN A 269 -18.90 -16.83 -17.07
N ARG A 270 -19.49 -15.93 -17.87
CA ARG A 270 -18.93 -15.57 -19.19
C ARG A 270 -17.51 -14.99 -19.09
N VAL A 271 -17.21 -14.23 -18.06
CA VAL A 271 -15.87 -13.66 -17.84
C VAL A 271 -14.91 -14.74 -17.33
N VAL A 272 -15.37 -15.55 -16.37
CA VAL A 272 -14.58 -16.67 -15.82
C VAL A 272 -14.19 -17.66 -16.92
N ASP A 273 -15.16 -18.07 -17.75
CA ASP A 273 -14.95 -18.98 -18.88
C ASP A 273 -13.93 -18.44 -19.87
N PHE A 274 -13.94 -17.13 -20.13
CA PHE A 274 -12.94 -16.50 -20.98
C PHE A 274 -11.54 -16.59 -20.36
N VAL A 275 -11.39 -16.21 -19.09
CA VAL A 275 -10.08 -16.27 -18.42
C VAL A 275 -9.53 -17.69 -18.39
N HIS A 276 -10.35 -18.67 -18.04
CA HIS A 276 -9.95 -20.08 -17.93
C HIS A 276 -9.65 -20.75 -19.27
N ARG A 277 -10.35 -20.35 -20.34
CA ARG A 277 -10.15 -20.93 -21.68
C ARG A 277 -8.96 -20.33 -22.40
N ASP A 278 -8.80 -19.01 -22.30
CA ASP A 278 -7.93 -18.24 -23.20
C ASP A 278 -6.65 -17.70 -22.52
N THR A 279 -6.45 -17.94 -21.21
CA THR A 279 -5.28 -17.42 -20.46
C THR A 279 -4.76 -18.40 -19.40
N ASP A 280 -3.58 -18.09 -18.83
CA ASP A 280 -2.96 -18.79 -17.71
C ASP A 280 -3.30 -18.23 -16.32
N ALA A 281 -4.10 -17.17 -16.29
CA ALA A 281 -4.47 -16.50 -15.05
C ALA A 281 -5.55 -17.31 -14.31
N ALA A 282 -5.45 -17.34 -12.98
CA ALA A 282 -6.61 -17.60 -12.15
C ALA A 282 -7.49 -16.35 -12.08
N ILE A 283 -8.78 -16.53 -11.78
CA ILE A 283 -9.70 -15.43 -11.52
C ILE A 283 -10.37 -15.59 -10.15
N GLY A 284 -10.27 -14.55 -9.34
CA GLY A 284 -10.93 -14.45 -8.05
C GLY A 284 -11.98 -13.36 -8.03
N ILE A 285 -12.79 -13.35 -6.97
CA ILE A 285 -13.80 -12.31 -6.73
C ILE A 285 -13.70 -11.82 -5.28
N GLN A 286 -13.85 -10.51 -5.10
CA GLN A 286 -13.96 -9.91 -3.78
C GLN A 286 -15.44 -9.69 -3.45
N LEU A 287 -15.95 -10.35 -2.41
CA LEU A 287 -17.33 -10.16 -1.95
C LEU A 287 -17.39 -9.11 -0.84
N GLY A 288 -18.33 -8.17 -0.95
CA GLY A 288 -18.39 -7.03 -0.04
C GLY A 288 -19.79 -6.53 0.29
N HIS A 289 -19.84 -5.66 1.30
CA HIS A 289 -21.00 -4.86 1.65
C HIS A 289 -20.50 -3.49 2.16
N ALA A 290 -20.89 -2.40 1.50
CA ALA A 290 -20.40 -1.05 1.76
C ALA A 290 -20.80 -0.48 3.13
N GLY A 291 -21.94 -0.92 3.66
CA GLY A 291 -22.41 -0.50 4.99
C GLY A 291 -22.65 1.01 5.04
N ARG A 292 -22.06 1.70 6.02
CA ARG A 292 -22.17 3.18 6.15
C ARG A 292 -21.55 4.00 5.02
N LYS A 293 -20.84 3.37 4.08
CA LYS A 293 -20.28 4.01 2.87
C LYS A 293 -21.09 3.72 1.61
N GLY A 294 -22.25 3.09 1.74
CA GLY A 294 -23.16 2.82 0.62
C GLY A 294 -23.93 4.05 0.16
N ALA A 295 -24.70 3.88 -0.92
CA ALA A 295 -25.54 4.93 -1.52
C ALA A 295 -24.78 6.22 -1.87
N THR A 296 -23.60 6.08 -2.48
CA THR A 296 -22.75 7.20 -2.92
C THR A 296 -22.68 7.30 -4.44
N GLN A 297 -22.23 8.47 -4.92
CA GLN A 297 -21.98 8.74 -6.33
C GLN A 297 -20.78 7.96 -6.86
N ARG A 298 -20.58 7.98 -8.18
CA ARG A 298 -19.34 7.47 -8.76
C ARG A 298 -18.15 8.31 -8.29
N LEU A 299 -16.97 7.69 -8.25
CA LEU A 299 -15.73 8.34 -7.79
C LEU A 299 -15.47 9.68 -8.49
N TRP A 300 -15.73 9.78 -9.80
CA TRP A 300 -15.51 10.99 -10.60
C TRP A 300 -16.69 11.98 -10.58
N GLU A 301 -17.83 11.61 -10.02
CA GLU A 301 -18.99 12.49 -9.81
C GLU A 301 -18.98 13.09 -8.38
N GLY A 302 -18.34 12.40 -7.44
CA GLY A 302 -18.06 12.91 -6.10
C GLY A 302 -17.55 11.81 -5.17
N ASP A 303 -16.30 11.89 -4.73
CA ASP A 303 -15.70 10.87 -3.87
C ASP A 303 -16.38 10.80 -2.50
N ASN A 304 -16.98 9.63 -2.22
CA ASN A 304 -17.82 9.36 -1.05
C ASN A 304 -18.99 10.34 -0.87
N GLU A 305 -19.40 11.04 -1.93
CA GLU A 305 -20.57 11.91 -1.86
C GLU A 305 -21.86 11.07 -1.89
N PRO A 306 -22.84 11.34 -1.02
CA PRO A 306 -24.14 10.68 -1.11
C PRO A 306 -24.79 10.91 -2.48
N LEU A 307 -25.60 9.93 -2.90
CA LEU A 307 -26.49 10.12 -4.05
C LEU A 307 -27.43 11.32 -3.80
N PRO A 308 -27.61 12.22 -4.78
CA PRO A 308 -28.58 13.31 -4.66
C PRO A 308 -30.02 12.81 -4.50
N GLU A 309 -30.36 11.72 -5.20
CA GLU A 309 -31.68 11.07 -5.20
C GLU A 309 -31.51 9.55 -5.31
N GLY A 310 -32.54 8.79 -4.90
CA GLY A 310 -32.54 7.33 -5.04
C GLY A 310 -31.61 6.57 -4.09
N GLY A 311 -31.11 7.22 -3.04
CA GLY A 311 -30.41 6.56 -1.94
C GLY A 311 -31.32 5.59 -1.16
N TRP A 312 -30.72 4.59 -0.52
CA TRP A 312 -31.40 3.59 0.29
C TRP A 312 -30.96 3.66 1.76
N PRO A 313 -31.77 3.11 2.69
CA PRO A 313 -31.38 3.02 4.10
C PRO A 313 -30.08 2.23 4.28
N LEU A 314 -29.11 2.84 4.96
CA LEU A 314 -27.82 2.20 5.25
C LEU A 314 -27.85 1.47 6.59
N VAL A 315 -27.01 0.44 6.71
CA VAL A 315 -26.78 -0.30 7.95
C VAL A 315 -25.29 -0.31 8.30
N SER A 316 -24.98 -0.33 9.60
CA SER A 316 -23.61 -0.36 10.11
C SER A 316 -23.56 -0.91 11.53
N ALA A 317 -22.34 -1.15 12.06
CA ALA A 317 -22.14 -1.58 13.44
C ALA A 317 -22.72 -0.60 14.49
N SER A 318 -22.73 0.70 14.19
CA SER A 318 -23.32 1.74 15.03
C SER A 318 -23.91 2.85 14.15
N ALA A 319 -24.81 3.66 14.71
CA ALA A 319 -25.45 4.79 14.04
C ALA A 319 -24.51 6.02 13.88
N ILE A 320 -23.32 5.80 13.29
CA ILE A 320 -22.27 6.80 13.10
C ILE A 320 -21.97 6.93 11.60
N PRO A 321 -22.18 8.11 10.99
CA PRO A 321 -21.89 8.34 9.57
C PRO A 321 -20.39 8.22 9.28
N TYR A 322 -20.01 7.95 8.03
CA TYR A 322 -18.61 7.91 7.62
C TYR A 322 -17.95 9.29 7.71
N PHE A 323 -18.59 10.32 7.13
CA PHE A 323 -18.23 11.72 7.32
C PHE A 323 -19.35 12.46 8.07
N PRO A 324 -19.12 12.91 9.32
CA PRO A 324 -20.08 13.70 10.08
C PRO A 324 -20.56 14.93 9.31
N GLY A 325 -21.89 15.13 9.27
CA GLY A 325 -22.51 16.27 8.57
C GLY A 325 -22.54 16.19 7.04
N ARG A 326 -21.97 15.13 6.44
CA ARG A 326 -21.94 14.94 4.97
C ARG A 326 -22.52 13.59 4.54
N SER A 327 -22.09 12.49 5.15
CA SER A 327 -22.61 11.15 4.83
C SER A 327 -23.95 10.89 5.51
N ALA A 328 -24.79 10.04 4.91
CA ALA A 328 -26.00 9.55 5.55
C ALA A 328 -25.68 8.80 6.86
N VAL A 329 -26.51 8.99 7.88
CA VAL A 329 -26.40 8.27 9.15
C VAL A 329 -26.94 6.86 8.94
N PRO A 330 -26.15 5.80 9.14
CA PRO A 330 -26.64 4.44 9.04
C PRO A 330 -27.52 4.10 10.23
N ARG A 331 -28.41 3.13 10.05
CA ARG A 331 -29.08 2.46 11.16
C ARG A 331 -28.11 1.47 11.81
N GLU A 332 -28.12 1.42 13.14
CA GLU A 332 -27.44 0.36 13.88
C GLU A 332 -28.05 -1.01 13.57
N MET A 333 -27.18 -1.98 13.27
CA MET A 333 -27.61 -3.35 12.97
C MET A 333 -28.12 -4.07 14.22
N THR A 334 -29.26 -4.73 14.06
CA THR A 334 -29.77 -5.73 15.01
C THR A 334 -29.11 -7.09 14.77
N ARG A 335 -29.33 -8.03 15.68
CA ARG A 335 -28.90 -9.43 15.48
C ARG A 335 -29.51 -10.06 14.24
N THR A 336 -30.77 -9.72 13.92
CA THR A 336 -31.45 -10.20 12.72
C THR A 336 -30.78 -9.67 11.45
N ASP A 337 -30.38 -8.39 11.43
CA ASP A 337 -29.66 -7.81 10.30
C ASP A 337 -28.32 -8.50 10.07
N MET A 338 -27.58 -8.81 11.15
CA MET A 338 -26.30 -9.52 11.06
C MET A 338 -26.48 -10.93 10.48
N LEU A 339 -27.54 -11.63 10.85
CA LEU A 339 -27.86 -12.95 10.29
C LEU A 339 -28.24 -12.86 8.81
N ALA A 340 -29.01 -11.82 8.42
CA ALA A 340 -29.37 -11.58 7.03
C ALA A 340 -28.13 -11.32 6.17
N VAL A 341 -27.25 -10.42 6.59
CA VAL A 341 -25.99 -10.14 5.87
C VAL A 341 -25.10 -11.38 5.80
N THR A 342 -25.01 -12.16 6.87
CA THR A 342 -24.26 -13.44 6.85
C THR A 342 -24.81 -14.41 5.80
N SER A 343 -26.15 -14.51 5.71
CA SER A 343 -26.83 -15.31 4.68
C SER A 343 -26.56 -14.77 3.27
N ASP A 344 -26.49 -13.45 3.10
CA ASP A 344 -26.15 -12.81 1.83
C ASP A 344 -24.73 -13.17 1.38
N PHE A 345 -23.74 -13.10 2.28
CA PHE A 345 -22.37 -13.55 1.99
C PHE A 345 -22.32 -15.04 1.63
N ALA A 346 -23.05 -15.89 2.35
CA ALA A 346 -23.11 -17.33 2.06
C ALA A 346 -23.73 -17.61 0.68
N ARG A 347 -24.83 -16.93 0.34
CA ARG A 347 -25.46 -17.03 -0.98
C ARG A 347 -24.52 -16.56 -2.08
N ALA A 348 -23.91 -15.39 -1.94
CA ALA A 348 -22.98 -14.85 -2.92
C ALA A 348 -21.75 -15.76 -3.10
N THR A 349 -21.26 -16.37 -2.02
CA THR A 349 -20.18 -17.37 -2.08
C THR A 349 -20.58 -18.59 -2.91
N ALA A 350 -21.80 -19.13 -2.70
CA ALA A 350 -22.31 -20.25 -3.48
C ALA A 350 -22.48 -19.90 -4.96
N LEU A 351 -22.98 -18.69 -5.26
CA LEU A 351 -23.10 -18.18 -6.62
C LEU A 351 -21.73 -17.97 -7.28
N ALA A 352 -20.74 -17.46 -6.55
CA ALA A 352 -19.37 -17.28 -7.06
C ALA A 352 -18.73 -18.64 -7.38
N HIS A 353 -18.91 -19.62 -6.50
CA HIS A 353 -18.45 -20.98 -6.76
C HIS A 353 -19.13 -21.59 -7.99
N ALA A 354 -20.45 -21.43 -8.11
CA ALA A 354 -21.20 -21.90 -9.26
C ALA A 354 -20.80 -21.20 -10.57
N ALA A 355 -20.38 -19.93 -10.49
CA ALA A 355 -19.83 -19.17 -11.61
C ALA A 355 -18.37 -19.54 -11.97
N GLY A 356 -17.75 -20.47 -11.23
CA GLY A 356 -16.43 -21.02 -11.52
C GLY A 356 -15.23 -20.23 -11.00
N PHE A 357 -15.39 -19.24 -10.12
CA PHE A 357 -14.25 -18.51 -9.57
C PHE A 357 -13.29 -19.42 -8.78
N ASP A 358 -11.99 -19.18 -8.93
CA ASP A 358 -10.91 -19.96 -8.28
C ASP A 358 -10.65 -19.53 -6.83
N LEU A 359 -10.96 -18.27 -6.52
CA LEU A 359 -10.66 -17.64 -5.24
C LEU A 359 -11.77 -16.67 -4.84
N ILE A 360 -12.09 -16.66 -3.54
CA ILE A 360 -12.99 -15.69 -2.94
C ILE A 360 -12.23 -14.92 -1.87
N GLU A 361 -12.28 -13.60 -1.95
CA GLU A 361 -11.82 -12.68 -0.92
C GLU A 361 -13.03 -12.05 -0.22
N ILE A 362 -13.03 -12.02 1.11
CA ILE A 362 -14.07 -11.34 1.89
C ILE A 362 -13.58 -9.94 2.25
N HIS A 363 -14.31 -8.91 1.81
CA HIS A 363 -13.88 -7.54 2.02
C HIS A 363 -14.12 -7.06 3.46
N MET A 364 -13.09 -7.13 4.28
CA MET A 364 -13.09 -6.67 5.70
C MET A 364 -12.28 -5.39 5.93
N ALA A 365 -12.17 -4.51 4.92
CA ALA A 365 -11.27 -3.36 4.93
C ALA A 365 -11.96 -2.09 4.40
N HIS A 366 -11.18 -1.02 4.18
CA HIS A 366 -11.59 0.25 3.57
C HIS A 366 -12.77 1.00 4.23
N GLY A 367 -13.08 0.65 5.48
CA GLY A 367 -14.16 1.27 6.25
C GLY A 367 -15.58 0.83 5.86
N TYR A 368 -15.70 -0.24 5.06
CA TYR A 368 -16.97 -0.86 4.70
C TYR A 368 -17.57 -1.64 5.87
N LEU A 369 -18.65 -2.40 5.64
CA LEU A 369 -19.47 -2.95 6.71
C LEU A 369 -18.67 -3.76 7.72
N LEU A 370 -17.93 -4.79 7.29
CA LEU A 370 -17.19 -5.65 8.21
C LEU A 370 -16.05 -4.92 8.90
N ALA A 371 -15.41 -3.95 8.21
CA ALA A 371 -14.40 -3.09 8.83
C ALA A 371 -14.99 -2.21 9.95
N SER A 372 -16.24 -1.76 9.81
CA SER A 372 -16.93 -0.94 10.83
C SER A 372 -17.23 -1.69 12.14
N PHE A 373 -17.18 -3.02 12.13
CA PHE A 373 -17.26 -3.83 13.35
C PHE A 373 -15.90 -3.94 14.06
N ILE A 374 -14.80 -3.70 13.33
CA ILE A 374 -13.44 -3.74 13.87
C ILE A 374 -13.03 -2.37 14.43
N SER A 375 -13.46 -1.28 13.80
CA SER A 375 -13.06 0.10 14.13
C SER A 375 -14.14 1.15 13.95
#